data_AF-A0A3D8MXC4-F1
#
_entry.id   AF-A0A3D8MXC4-F1
#
_cell.length_a   1.000
_cell.length_b   1.000
_cell.length_c   1.000
_cell.angle_alpha   90.00
_cell.angle_beta   90.00
_cell.angle_gamma   90.00
#
_symmetry.space_group_name_H-M   'P 1'
#
loop_
_entity.id
_entity.type
_entity.pdbx_description
1 polymer ?
#
loop_
_entity_poly.entity_id
_entity_poly.type
_entity_poly.pdbx_seq_one_letter_code
_entity_poly.pdbx_strand_id
1 'polypeptide(L)'
;MRICSEVSMRWRAGWWVTVCFVGMLLLGGCIEDPDLFQPRGDEDAGVCQPQAIDCVAVGGCGLFEDGCGGEVDCGFCPGEERLMLRPEALVLEVGERARMEVFWRGEAGDRMTEESLRWMSSSDAVEVDALGRVEAVSLGEAEISAEFEDGSARAKARVQVATPLAELRLALVPARVHVADARVVEVSFLDANGDETAPRSVEFSSSDPAVMSVDASGRVYGVASGEAMLRARVGDVEAELAVEVYFEWKDVVAGGAFSCGLSAVGQAYCWGVNTRGQLGDGTLEGRAEPRAVQGDLRFERLSAGQTFVCGLSSVGRTYCWGGNGAGQAGVPRTQDTTQVLVPTRLVRRTANGEEDVMLEMFDSAAAYTCGVVASSQGVMCWGVNDNGQIARAPGGEGDAFFDTPMPIGDASFRAEQVATAHAMACAQRASGEIACWGNQDVMKLEFREDVANIVTSPALLATEVRFDVMEGGAQHFCGLNAAGELFCWGMNPNGELASGDGNDRGAPQLADTTSRYVELAVGTRHGCAITADRARLECWGANDQRQISEDGGKAEAPREVGLGVTGFKAVSAGRTHNCVVTQDGELLCFGRGDEGQTGPGEGWLRTLRRF
;
A
#
# COMPACT_ATOMS: atom_id res chain seq x y z
N MET A 1 16.96 -25.27 15.59
CA MET A 1 18.39 -25.23 15.97
C MET A 1 18.77 -23.77 16.15
N ARG A 2 19.16 -23.35 17.36
CA ARG A 2 19.70 -22.01 17.63
C ARG A 2 21.19 -22.15 17.87
N ILE A 3 22.03 -21.44 17.12
CA ILE A 3 23.46 -21.33 17.36
C ILE A 3 23.68 -19.97 18.03
N CYS A 4 24.04 -19.97 19.31
CA CYS A 4 24.56 -18.80 20.02
C CYS A 4 26.08 -18.85 19.97
N SER A 5 26.73 -17.80 19.48
CA SER A 5 28.17 -17.59 19.62
C SER A 5 28.46 -16.86 20.94
N GLU A 6 29.19 -17.51 21.84
CA GLU A 6 29.66 -16.95 23.12
C GLU A 6 30.83 -15.97 22.90
N VAL A 7 30.76 -14.79 23.52
CA VAL A 7 31.93 -13.93 23.75
C VAL A 7 32.09 -13.78 25.26
N SER A 8 33.21 -14.26 25.80
CA SER A 8 33.55 -14.17 27.23
C SER A 8 34.59 -13.07 27.46
N MET A 9 34.22 -12.02 28.20
CA MET A 9 35.14 -11.00 28.69
C MET A 9 35.33 -11.14 30.21
N ARG A 10 36.59 -11.10 30.66
CA ARG A 10 37.00 -11.34 32.05
C ARG A 10 37.35 -10.00 32.72
N TRP A 11 36.57 -9.57 33.71
CA TRP A 11 36.93 -8.47 34.62
C TRP A 11 37.02 -8.97 36.07
N ARG A 12 38.02 -8.46 36.80
CA ARG A 12 38.42 -8.95 38.13
C ARG A 12 37.43 -8.52 39.22
N ALA A 13 36.38 -9.32 39.45
CA ALA A 13 35.75 -9.55 40.77
C ALA A 13 34.53 -10.49 40.64
N GLY A 14 34.78 -11.80 40.50
CA GLY A 14 34.00 -12.85 41.18
C GLY A 14 32.49 -13.06 40.94
N TRP A 15 31.81 -12.46 39.97
CA TRP A 15 30.39 -12.75 39.69
C TRP A 15 30.13 -13.00 38.19
N TRP A 16 29.32 -14.03 37.88
CA TRP A 16 28.86 -14.34 36.52
C TRP A 16 27.51 -13.65 36.28
N VAL A 17 27.38 -12.85 35.21
CA VAL A 17 26.08 -12.37 34.73
C VAL A 17 25.85 -12.93 33.33
N THR A 18 24.79 -13.70 33.17
CA THR A 18 24.32 -14.22 31.87
C THR A 18 23.30 -13.23 31.32
N VAL A 19 23.60 -12.54 30.21
CA VAL A 19 22.63 -11.71 29.48
C VAL A 19 22.32 -12.36 28.14
N CYS A 20 21.07 -12.78 27.95
CA CYS A 20 20.54 -13.22 26.66
C CYS A 20 20.07 -12.00 25.88
N PHE A 21 20.74 -11.66 24.77
CA PHE A 21 20.18 -10.75 23.77
C PHE A 21 19.25 -11.55 22.84
N VAL A 22 17.96 -11.22 22.85
CA VAL A 22 17.05 -11.55 21.74
C VAL A 22 17.13 -10.40 20.76
N GLY A 23 17.59 -10.69 19.55
CA GLY A 23 17.62 -9.71 18.46
C GLY A 23 16.22 -9.40 17.94
N MET A 24 15.91 -8.11 17.84
CA MET A 24 14.97 -7.58 16.86
C MET A 24 15.65 -6.48 16.07
N LEU A 25 15.41 -6.54 14.76
CA LEU A 25 15.95 -5.69 13.72
C LEU A 25 15.48 -4.23 13.83
N LEU A 26 16.36 -3.37 13.34
CA LEU A 26 16.23 -1.94 13.11
C LEU A 26 15.00 -1.60 12.24
N LEU A 27 13.97 -1.03 12.87
CA LEU A 27 13.03 -0.09 12.25
C LEU A 27 12.87 1.06 13.26
N GLY A 28 13.01 2.29 12.77
CA GLY A 28 13.11 3.51 13.58
C GLY A 28 11.82 3.85 14.34
N GLY A 29 11.68 3.28 15.53
CA GLY A 29 10.79 3.77 16.57
C GLY A 29 11.63 4.13 17.79
N CYS A 30 11.40 5.32 18.36
CA CYS A 30 11.88 5.65 19.69
C CYS A 30 11.40 4.55 20.66
N ILE A 31 12.32 3.96 21.41
CA ILE A 31 11.96 3.20 22.60
C ILE A 31 11.50 4.24 23.63
N GLU A 32 10.20 4.51 23.65
CA GLU A 32 9.53 5.07 24.82
C GLU A 32 9.36 3.94 25.84
N ASP A 33 10.47 3.52 26.44
CA ASP A 33 10.43 2.76 27.69
C ASP A 33 10.81 3.72 28.81
N PRO A 34 9.82 4.33 29.50
CA PRO A 34 10.08 5.27 30.59
C PRO A 34 10.81 4.63 31.78
N ASP A 35 10.94 3.29 31.83
CA ASP A 35 11.64 2.59 32.91
C ASP A 35 13.15 2.44 32.69
N LEU A 36 13.66 2.69 31.47
CA LEU A 36 15.10 2.70 31.19
C LEU A 36 15.81 3.99 31.66
N PHE A 37 15.02 5.03 31.98
CA PHE A 37 15.50 6.32 32.49
C PHE A 37 15.10 6.57 33.96
N GLN A 38 14.57 5.57 34.67
CA GLN A 38 14.34 5.73 36.09
C GLN A 38 15.65 5.57 36.88
N PRO A 39 16.00 6.52 37.76
CA PRO A 39 17.11 6.35 38.67
C PRO A 39 16.76 5.21 39.63
N ARG A 40 17.59 4.14 39.66
CA ARG A 40 17.53 3.16 40.75
C ARG A 40 17.94 3.88 42.03
N GLY A 41 16.95 4.13 42.89
CA GLY A 41 17.17 4.68 44.22
C GLY A 41 17.98 3.70 45.08
N ASP A 42 19.24 4.02 45.30
CA ASP A 42 20.02 3.53 46.43
C ASP A 42 20.10 4.73 47.41
N GLU A 43 19.48 4.60 48.58
CA GLU A 43 19.17 5.70 49.51
C GLU A 43 20.41 6.39 50.15
N ASP A 44 21.64 6.00 49.82
CA ASP A 44 22.86 6.49 50.47
C ASP A 44 23.96 7.02 49.52
N ALA A 45 23.68 7.20 48.22
CA ALA A 45 24.65 7.77 47.28
C ALA A 45 24.07 8.95 46.50
N GLY A 46 24.23 10.16 47.05
CA GLY A 46 23.97 11.40 46.32
C GLY A 46 24.89 11.51 45.09
N VAL A 47 24.30 11.38 43.88
CA VAL A 47 25.01 11.64 42.62
C VAL A 47 24.05 12.32 41.62
N CYS A 48 23.90 13.64 41.73
CA CYS A 48 23.71 14.50 40.56
C CYS A 48 25.02 15.27 40.36
N GLN A 49 26.05 14.60 39.83
CA GLN A 49 27.16 15.29 39.18
C GLN A 49 26.97 15.22 37.67
N PRO A 50 27.18 16.34 36.93
CA PRO A 50 27.16 16.30 35.48
C PRO A 50 28.20 15.29 35.00
N GLN A 51 27.76 14.21 34.36
CA GLN A 51 28.70 13.34 33.66
C GLN A 51 29.03 13.99 32.33
N ALA A 52 30.32 14.26 32.10
CA ALA A 52 30.80 14.50 30.76
C ALA A 52 30.53 13.24 29.94
N ILE A 53 29.69 13.35 28.91
CA ILE A 53 29.52 12.26 27.94
C ILE A 53 30.84 12.14 27.18
N ASP A 54 31.62 11.10 27.49
CA ASP A 54 32.75 10.70 26.65
C ASP A 54 32.19 9.93 25.45
N CYS A 55 31.98 10.64 24.34
CA CYS A 55 31.45 10.10 23.07
C CYS A 55 32.32 8.97 22.47
N VAL A 56 33.43 8.57 23.10
CA VAL A 56 34.33 7.51 22.62
C VAL A 56 33.95 6.11 23.17
N ALA A 57 33.16 6.00 24.25
CA ALA A 57 32.89 4.72 24.91
C ALA A 57 31.59 4.00 24.47
N VAL A 58 30.67 4.68 23.78
CA VAL A 58 29.41 4.10 23.30
C VAL A 58 29.38 4.29 21.79
N GLY A 59 29.69 3.23 21.04
CA GLY A 59 29.90 3.31 19.60
C GLY A 59 28.74 3.98 18.85
N GLY A 60 29.04 5.14 18.27
CA GLY A 60 28.38 5.67 17.07
C GLY A 60 27.16 6.56 17.30
N CYS A 61 27.39 7.84 17.63
CA CYS A 61 26.55 8.93 17.12
C CYS A 61 27.38 9.73 16.10
N GLY A 62 27.54 9.18 14.90
CA GLY A 62 27.97 9.96 13.75
C GLY A 62 26.75 10.58 13.11
N LEU A 63 26.74 11.92 12.99
CA LEU A 63 26.04 12.77 12.02
C LEU A 63 25.48 14.06 12.66
N PHE A 64 26.35 14.94 13.13
CA PHE A 64 26.13 16.39 13.03
C PHE A 64 27.51 17.05 12.85
N GLU A 65 27.72 17.74 11.71
CA GLU A 65 28.91 18.57 11.46
C GLU A 65 28.81 19.97 12.12
N ASP A 66 27.75 20.22 12.89
CA ASP A 66 27.62 21.37 13.77
C ASP A 66 27.65 20.87 15.22
N GLY A 67 28.62 21.36 16.00
CA GLY A 67 28.94 20.86 17.34
C GLY A 67 27.73 20.81 18.28
N CYS A 68 27.78 19.91 19.27
CA CYS A 68 26.81 19.84 20.36
C CYS A 68 26.80 21.17 21.16
N GLY A 69 25.95 22.09 20.72
CA GLY A 69 25.73 23.41 21.30
C GLY A 69 24.25 23.61 21.58
N GLY A 70 23.71 22.81 22.48
CA GLY A 70 22.37 22.98 23.06
C GLY A 70 22.30 22.18 24.36
N GLU A 71 21.85 22.80 25.44
CA GLU A 71 21.55 22.10 26.69
C GLU A 71 20.49 21.03 26.41
N VAL A 72 20.86 19.76 26.53
CA VAL A 72 19.89 18.66 26.55
C VAL A 72 19.29 18.64 27.96
N ASP A 73 18.03 19.02 28.10
CA ASP A 73 17.33 19.02 29.39
C ASP A 73 17.14 17.58 29.87
N CYS A 74 17.96 17.16 30.84
CA CYS A 74 18.01 15.78 31.35
C CYS A 74 16.86 15.47 32.35
N GLY A 75 15.81 16.29 32.40
CA GLY A 75 14.78 16.23 33.44
C GLY A 75 15.23 16.87 34.76
N PHE A 76 14.36 16.82 35.78
CA PHE A 76 14.63 17.35 37.12
C PHE A 76 15.25 16.27 38.01
N CYS A 77 16.33 16.58 38.74
CA CYS A 77 16.76 15.73 39.86
C CYS A 77 15.69 15.74 40.97
N PRO A 78 15.54 14.67 41.78
CA PRO A 78 14.59 14.64 42.90
C PRO A 78 14.82 15.83 43.85
N GLY A 79 13.82 16.70 43.98
CA GLY A 79 13.88 17.93 44.79
C GLY A 79 14.45 19.17 44.08
N GLU A 80 14.80 19.08 42.79
CA GLU A 80 15.17 20.24 41.97
C GLU A 80 13.91 20.94 41.45
N GLU A 81 13.82 22.26 41.68
CA GLU A 81 12.84 23.14 41.05
C GLU A 81 13.58 24.23 40.27
N ARG A 82 13.07 24.59 39.08
CA ARG A 82 13.60 25.70 38.28
C ARG A 82 12.54 26.79 38.11
N LEU A 83 12.97 28.04 38.24
CA LEU A 83 12.12 29.19 38.01
C LEU A 83 11.97 29.43 36.50
N MET A 84 10.74 29.50 36.02
CA MET A 84 10.45 29.66 34.59
C MET A 84 9.40 30.73 34.32
N LEU A 85 9.40 31.23 33.09
CA LEU A 85 8.44 32.21 32.58
C LEU A 85 7.48 31.54 31.61
N ARG A 86 6.19 31.85 31.69
CA ARG A 86 5.19 31.46 30.70
C ARG A 86 4.51 32.70 30.12
N PRO A 87 4.48 32.85 28.79
CA PRO A 87 5.17 32.03 27.78
C PRO A 87 6.70 32.26 27.78
N GLU A 88 7.48 31.23 27.40
CA GLU A 88 8.95 31.30 27.32
C GLU A 88 9.44 32.11 26.10
N ALA A 89 8.58 32.25 25.08
CA ALA A 89 8.79 33.13 23.94
C ALA A 89 7.47 33.78 23.51
N LEU A 90 7.54 35.02 23.05
CA LEU A 90 6.38 35.80 22.61
C LEU A 90 6.73 36.66 21.40
N VAL A 91 5.79 36.80 20.47
CA VAL A 91 5.87 37.81 19.41
C VAL A 91 4.75 38.81 19.64
N LEU A 92 5.09 40.10 19.69
CA LEU A 92 4.18 41.22 19.90
C LEU A 92 4.25 42.20 18.74
N GLU A 93 3.16 42.90 18.47
CA GLU A 93 3.13 44.05 17.57
C GLU A 93 3.37 45.36 18.37
N VAL A 94 3.88 46.39 17.70
CA VAL A 94 4.16 47.68 18.36
C VAL A 94 2.88 48.23 19.00
N GLY A 95 2.91 48.47 20.31
CA GLY A 95 1.79 48.93 21.14
C GLY A 95 0.99 47.80 21.81
N GLU A 96 1.25 46.54 21.48
CA GLU A 96 0.61 45.41 22.17
C GLU A 96 1.18 45.18 23.57
N ARG A 97 0.35 44.57 24.40
CA ARG A 97 0.67 44.24 25.79
C ARG A 97 0.34 42.80 26.07
N ALA A 98 1.21 42.13 26.81
CA ALA A 98 0.98 40.79 27.31
C ALA A 98 1.37 40.68 28.78
N ARG A 99 0.97 39.58 29.41
CA ARG A 99 1.37 39.27 30.78
C ARG A 99 2.20 37.99 30.77
N MET A 100 3.35 38.04 31.42
CA MET A 100 4.18 36.89 31.70
C MET A 100 3.95 36.42 33.14
N GLU A 101 3.91 35.11 33.31
CA GLU A 101 3.73 34.47 34.61
C GLU A 101 5.01 33.75 35.01
N VAL A 102 5.43 33.93 36.26
CA VAL A 102 6.53 33.15 36.85
C VAL A 102 5.97 32.00 37.66
N PHE A 103 6.58 30.83 37.48
CA PHE A 103 6.26 29.62 38.22
C PHE A 103 7.53 28.78 38.42
N TRP A 104 7.51 27.95 39.46
CA TRP A 104 8.48 26.89 39.67
C TRP A 104 8.02 25.65 38.91
N ARG A 105 8.89 25.07 38.09
CA ARG A 105 8.69 23.75 37.49
C ARG A 105 9.57 22.74 38.20
N GLY A 106 9.01 21.61 38.57
CA GLY A 106 9.71 20.47 39.17
C GLY A 106 8.92 19.17 39.00
N GLU A 107 9.39 18.09 39.62
CA GLU A 107 8.78 16.75 39.52
C GLU A 107 7.32 16.71 40.00
N ALA A 108 6.97 17.51 41.01
CA ALA A 108 5.61 17.59 41.57
C ALA A 108 4.63 18.44 40.74
N GLY A 109 5.08 19.00 39.61
CA GLY A 109 4.30 19.89 38.74
C GLY A 109 4.61 21.37 38.92
N ASP A 110 3.83 22.22 38.26
CA ASP A 110 4.04 23.68 38.28
C ASP A 110 3.47 24.31 39.56
N ARG A 111 4.27 25.14 40.25
CA ARG A 111 3.87 25.89 41.44
C ARG A 111 4.09 27.40 41.25
N MET A 112 3.05 28.19 41.45
CA MET A 112 3.15 29.65 41.35
C MET A 112 4.03 30.25 42.46
N THR A 113 4.70 31.35 42.17
CA THR A 113 5.36 32.17 43.18
C THR A 113 4.46 33.33 43.61
N GLU A 114 4.40 33.58 44.92
CA GLU A 114 3.73 34.75 45.50
C GLU A 114 4.72 35.86 45.87
N GLU A 115 6.01 35.60 45.70
CA GLU A 115 7.08 36.53 46.06
C GLU A 115 7.30 37.59 44.99
N SER A 116 7.70 38.79 45.42
CA SER A 116 8.00 39.91 44.55
C SER A 116 9.32 39.68 43.81
N LEU A 117 9.29 39.79 42.49
CA LEU A 117 10.44 39.61 41.60
C LEU A 117 10.84 40.95 40.99
N ARG A 118 12.13 41.08 40.72
CA ARG A 118 12.67 42.14 39.88
C ARG A 118 12.56 41.73 38.42
N TRP A 119 11.79 42.51 37.66
CA TRP A 119 11.64 42.35 36.23
C TRP A 119 12.57 43.28 35.47
N MET A 120 13.22 42.78 34.43
CA MET A 120 14.13 43.54 33.57
C MET A 120 13.95 43.14 32.12
N SER A 121 14.03 44.12 31.22
CA SER A 121 14.17 43.90 29.79
C SER A 121 15.61 44.17 29.35
N SER A 122 16.12 43.38 28.41
CA SER A 122 17.44 43.60 27.84
C SER A 122 17.47 44.70 26.77
N SER A 123 16.33 45.22 26.36
CA SER A 123 16.19 46.16 25.23
C SER A 123 15.00 47.09 25.43
N ASP A 124 15.15 48.35 25.02
CA ASP A 124 14.08 49.36 25.04
C ASP A 124 12.96 49.06 24.02
N ALA A 125 13.12 48.00 23.21
CA ALA A 125 12.07 47.46 22.35
C ALA A 125 10.84 46.98 23.14
N VAL A 126 11.05 46.50 24.37
CA VAL A 126 9.99 45.95 25.23
C VAL A 126 10.14 46.51 26.64
N GLU A 127 9.11 47.18 27.15
CA GLU A 127 9.03 47.58 28.55
C GLU A 127 8.38 46.47 29.37
N VAL A 128 8.81 46.29 30.63
CA VAL A 128 8.21 45.32 31.57
C VAL A 128 7.98 45.97 32.92
N ASP A 129 6.77 45.82 33.48
CA ASP A 129 6.42 46.35 34.79
C ASP A 129 6.69 45.35 35.94
N ALA A 130 6.55 45.82 37.18
CA ALA A 130 6.79 45.01 38.38
C ALA A 130 5.82 43.82 38.54
N LEU A 131 4.76 43.74 37.73
CA LEU A 131 3.77 42.64 37.73
C LEU A 131 3.98 41.69 36.55
N GLY A 132 5.08 41.83 35.80
CA GLY A 132 5.38 41.02 34.63
C GLY A 132 4.51 41.34 33.41
N ARG A 133 3.88 42.53 33.35
CA ARG A 133 3.23 42.98 32.12
C ARG A 133 4.26 43.59 31.19
N VAL A 134 4.32 43.08 29.98
CA VAL A 134 5.22 43.53 28.92
C VAL A 134 4.45 44.39 27.93
N GLU A 135 5.07 45.46 27.44
CA GLU A 135 4.54 46.35 26.40
C GLU A 135 5.57 46.49 25.29
N ALA A 136 5.14 46.24 24.05
CA ALA A 136 5.98 46.38 22.88
C ALA A 136 6.09 47.86 22.47
N VAL A 137 7.29 48.43 22.55
CA VAL A 137 7.54 49.86 22.33
C VAL A 137 8.07 50.14 20.93
N SER A 138 9.01 49.32 20.44
CA SER A 138 9.60 49.47 19.10
C SER A 138 10.09 48.13 18.56
N LEU A 139 10.26 48.03 17.23
CA LEU A 139 10.72 46.80 16.57
C LEU A 139 12.08 46.35 17.11
N GLY A 140 12.22 45.04 17.33
CA GLY A 140 13.45 44.45 17.84
C GLY A 140 13.20 43.21 18.67
N GLU A 141 14.23 42.73 19.35
CA GLU A 141 14.15 41.61 20.28
C GLU A 141 14.59 42.05 21.68
N ALA A 142 13.94 41.47 22.70
CA ALA A 142 14.26 41.67 24.10
C ALA A 142 14.24 40.32 24.85
N GLU A 143 15.22 40.08 25.71
CA GLU A 143 15.16 39.05 26.74
C GLU A 143 14.54 39.67 28.00
N ILE A 144 13.37 39.18 28.38
CA ILE A 144 12.73 39.53 29.65
C ILE A 144 13.24 38.58 30.72
N SER A 145 13.65 39.14 31.85
CA SER A 145 14.11 38.35 33.00
C SER A 145 13.34 38.71 34.26
N ALA A 146 12.98 37.69 35.03
CA ALA A 146 12.41 37.81 36.36
C ALA A 146 13.37 37.16 37.35
N GLU A 147 13.85 37.93 38.31
CA GLU A 147 14.88 37.52 39.27
C GLU A 147 14.47 37.89 40.69
N PHE A 148 14.74 37.02 41.67
CA PHE A 148 14.49 37.34 43.07
C PHE A 148 15.41 38.47 43.55
N GLU A 149 14.97 39.29 44.50
CA GLU A 149 15.77 40.43 44.99
C GLU A 149 17.11 40.00 45.61
N ASP A 150 17.18 38.78 46.13
CA ASP A 150 18.39 38.18 46.70
C ASP A 150 19.28 37.48 45.67
N GLY A 151 18.87 37.44 44.39
CA GLY A 151 19.57 36.77 43.30
C GLY A 151 19.54 35.24 43.36
N SER A 152 18.67 34.66 44.20
CA SER A 152 18.61 33.20 44.42
C SER A 152 18.17 32.41 43.19
N ALA A 153 17.30 32.99 42.36
CA ALA A 153 16.87 32.38 41.10
C ALA A 153 16.46 33.43 40.06
N ARG A 154 16.60 33.06 38.78
CA ARG A 154 16.25 33.89 37.62
C ARG A 154 15.59 33.04 36.54
N ALA A 155 14.53 33.58 35.95
CA ALA A 155 13.89 33.05 34.76
C ALA A 155 14.05 34.03 33.59
N LYS A 156 14.04 33.52 32.35
CA LYS A 156 14.20 34.30 31.13
C LYS A 156 13.15 33.91 30.09
N ALA A 157 12.68 34.87 29.31
CA ALA A 157 11.81 34.67 28.16
C ALA A 157 12.24 35.60 27.02
N ARG A 158 12.04 35.17 25.77
CA ARG A 158 12.32 36.01 24.59
C ARG A 158 11.05 36.72 24.13
N VAL A 159 11.14 38.01 23.85
CA VAL A 159 10.05 38.79 23.24
C VAL A 159 10.58 39.41 21.96
N GLN A 160 9.90 39.16 20.84
CA GLN A 160 10.18 39.79 19.56
C GLN A 160 9.07 40.75 19.21
N VAL A 161 9.41 42.00 18.94
CA VAL A 161 8.48 43.03 18.48
C VAL A 161 8.57 43.09 16.96
N ALA A 162 7.50 42.67 16.31
CA ALA A 162 7.44 42.46 14.87
C ALA A 162 6.44 43.41 14.21
N THR A 163 6.56 43.57 12.89
CA THR A 163 5.54 44.27 12.11
C THR A 163 4.22 43.49 12.11
N PRO A 164 3.07 44.16 11.95
CA PRO A 164 1.78 43.49 11.90
C PRO A 164 1.73 42.41 10.83
N LEU A 165 1.22 41.24 11.20
CA LEU A 165 1.02 40.16 10.23
C LEU A 165 -0.10 40.53 9.28
N ALA A 166 0.17 40.55 7.98
CA ALA A 166 -0.83 40.84 6.96
C ALA A 166 -1.17 39.63 6.09
N GLU A 167 -0.20 38.74 5.83
CA GLU A 167 -0.36 37.58 4.95
C GLU A 167 0.45 36.38 5.48
N LEU A 168 -0.13 35.19 5.33
CA LEU A 168 0.59 33.91 5.44
C LEU A 168 0.78 33.33 4.03
N ARG A 169 1.92 32.70 3.78
CA ARG A 169 2.12 31.89 2.57
C ARG A 169 2.55 30.49 2.93
N LEU A 170 1.89 29.51 2.31
CA LEU A 170 2.18 28.09 2.46
C LEU A 170 2.90 27.59 1.22
N ALA A 171 4.00 26.85 1.42
CA ALA A 171 4.73 26.22 0.34
C ALA A 171 4.96 24.72 0.62
N LEU A 172 4.54 23.90 -0.35
CA LEU A 172 4.86 22.49 -0.45
C LEU A 172 5.11 22.21 -1.93
N VAL A 173 6.36 21.95 -2.33
CA VAL A 173 6.72 21.82 -3.75
C VAL A 173 7.19 20.40 -4.04
N PRO A 174 6.51 19.64 -4.94
CA PRO A 174 5.15 19.87 -5.44
C PRO A 174 4.10 19.79 -4.31
N ALA A 175 2.90 20.34 -4.49
CA ALA A 175 1.83 20.38 -3.49
C ALA A 175 1.11 19.04 -3.35
N ARG A 176 1.89 18.00 -3.05
CA ARG A 176 1.41 16.63 -2.91
C ARG A 176 2.16 15.83 -1.86
N VAL A 177 1.48 14.87 -1.25
CA VAL A 177 2.02 13.95 -0.23
C VAL A 177 1.65 12.52 -0.62
N HIS A 178 2.58 11.59 -0.53
CA HIS A 178 2.26 10.18 -0.80
C HIS A 178 1.47 9.60 0.39
N VAL A 179 0.56 8.66 0.14
CA VAL A 179 -0.16 7.94 1.21
C VAL A 179 0.84 7.25 2.14
N ALA A 180 0.60 7.35 3.45
CA ALA A 180 1.48 6.86 4.52
C ALA A 180 2.87 7.55 4.63
N ASP A 181 3.11 8.60 3.85
CA ASP A 181 4.25 9.51 4.04
C ASP A 181 3.83 10.80 4.75
N ALA A 182 4.84 11.56 5.17
CA ALA A 182 4.66 12.87 5.78
C ALA A 182 5.63 13.91 5.22
N ARG A 183 5.16 15.15 5.03
CA ARG A 183 5.98 16.28 4.57
C ARG A 183 5.73 17.52 5.42
N VAL A 184 6.78 18.29 5.69
CA VAL A 184 6.66 19.55 6.41
C VAL A 184 6.26 20.65 5.42
N VAL A 185 5.25 21.44 5.75
CA VAL A 185 4.89 22.65 5.00
C VAL A 185 5.78 23.81 5.44
N GLU A 186 6.29 24.58 4.49
CA GLU A 186 6.96 25.84 4.79
C GLU A 186 5.90 26.94 4.96
N VAL A 187 6.05 27.75 6.02
CA VAL A 187 5.18 28.88 6.30
C VAL A 187 6.00 30.16 6.31
N SER A 188 5.65 31.10 5.44
CA SER A 188 6.18 32.46 5.45
C SER A 188 5.17 33.42 6.07
N PHE A 189 5.66 34.33 6.90
CA PHE A 189 4.88 35.36 7.59
C PHE A 189 5.23 36.70 6.96
N LEU A 190 4.25 37.40 6.39
CA LEU A 190 4.50 38.63 5.63
C LEU A 190 3.72 39.81 6.21
N ASP A 191 4.35 40.98 6.18
CA ASP A 191 3.71 42.24 6.54
C ASP A 191 2.94 42.85 5.36
N ALA A 192 2.34 44.03 5.57
CA ALA A 192 1.53 44.72 4.57
C ALA A 192 2.31 45.16 3.31
N ASN A 193 3.65 45.20 3.37
CA ASN A 193 4.52 45.50 2.24
C ASN A 193 4.97 44.23 1.50
N GLY A 194 4.69 43.05 2.07
CA GLY A 194 5.14 41.77 1.55
C GLY A 194 6.54 41.37 2.03
N ASP A 195 7.09 42.06 3.04
CA ASP A 195 8.36 41.72 3.67
C ASP A 195 8.17 40.67 4.76
N GLU A 196 9.18 39.82 5.00
CA GLU A 196 9.12 38.81 6.06
C GLU A 196 9.06 39.43 7.46
N THR A 197 8.18 38.90 8.30
CA THR A 197 8.01 39.26 9.71
C THR A 197 8.23 38.06 10.61
N ALA A 198 8.28 38.28 11.93
CA ALA A 198 8.62 37.22 12.88
C ALA A 198 7.60 36.07 12.87
N PRO A 199 8.06 34.81 13.01
CA PRO A 199 7.20 33.64 13.02
C PRO A 199 6.31 33.63 14.26
N ARG A 200 5.06 33.22 14.09
CA ARG A 200 4.05 33.14 15.15
C ARG A 200 3.51 31.70 15.25
N SER A 201 2.90 31.33 16.37
CA SER A 201 2.23 30.03 16.50
C SER A 201 1.11 29.92 15.47
N VAL A 202 1.15 28.87 14.65
CA VAL A 202 0.18 28.60 13.59
C VAL A 202 -0.78 27.52 14.05
N GLU A 203 -2.06 27.76 13.87
CA GLU A 203 -3.10 26.73 13.99
C GLU A 203 -3.30 26.08 12.62
N PHE A 204 -2.91 24.81 12.50
CA PHE A 204 -3.12 24.04 11.29
C PHE A 204 -4.42 23.23 11.36
N SER A 205 -5.10 23.10 10.23
CA SER A 205 -6.23 22.19 10.07
C SER A 205 -6.32 21.65 8.64
N SER A 206 -6.99 20.52 8.49
CA SER A 206 -7.31 19.92 7.19
C SER A 206 -8.82 20.00 6.96
N SER A 207 -9.23 20.32 5.73
CA SER A 207 -10.64 20.24 5.35
C SER A 207 -11.19 18.81 5.32
N ASP A 208 -10.31 17.81 5.14
CA ASP A 208 -10.68 16.40 5.13
C ASP A 208 -9.59 15.54 5.81
N PRO A 209 -9.71 15.28 7.13
CA PRO A 209 -8.80 14.41 7.88
C PRO A 209 -8.74 12.96 7.39
N ALA A 210 -9.72 12.49 6.60
CA ALA A 210 -9.69 11.15 6.02
C ALA A 210 -8.77 11.07 4.79
N VAL A 211 -8.51 12.20 4.11
CA VAL A 211 -7.55 12.32 3.00
C VAL A 211 -6.18 12.72 3.52
N MET A 212 -6.12 13.75 4.36
CA MET A 212 -4.88 14.37 4.82
C MET A 212 -5.02 14.85 6.26
N SER A 213 -4.05 14.54 7.12
CA SER A 213 -3.97 15.11 8.47
C SER A 213 -2.73 15.99 8.62
N VAL A 214 -2.70 16.85 9.63
CA VAL A 214 -1.58 17.76 9.92
C VAL A 214 -1.40 17.88 11.42
N ASP A 215 -0.15 17.86 11.89
CA ASP A 215 0.17 18.09 13.31
C ASP A 215 0.49 19.56 13.61
N ALA A 216 0.68 19.87 14.90
CA ALA A 216 0.95 21.23 15.37
C ALA A 216 2.28 21.82 14.84
N SER A 217 3.18 20.99 14.30
CA SER A 217 4.44 21.45 13.69
C SER A 217 4.30 21.81 12.21
N GLY A 218 3.11 21.61 11.61
CA GLY A 218 2.91 21.77 10.18
C GLY A 218 3.38 20.58 9.36
N ARG A 219 3.59 19.41 9.99
CA ARG A 219 3.86 18.18 9.26
C ARG A 219 2.54 17.56 8.80
N VAL A 220 2.40 17.44 7.48
CA VAL A 220 1.23 16.96 6.77
C VAL A 220 1.42 15.48 6.44
N TYR A 221 0.45 14.64 6.81
CA TYR A 221 0.46 13.19 6.60
C TYR A 221 -0.60 12.80 5.56
N GLY A 222 -0.20 12.04 4.55
CA GLY A 222 -1.12 11.48 3.57
C GLY A 222 -1.88 10.28 4.15
N VAL A 223 -3.21 10.36 4.25
CA VAL A 223 -4.05 9.32 4.87
C VAL A 223 -4.70 8.44 3.78
N ALA A 224 -5.37 9.07 2.82
CA ALA A 224 -5.99 8.40 1.67
C ALA A 224 -5.87 9.27 0.42
N SER A 225 -5.90 8.64 -0.76
CA SER A 225 -5.90 9.35 -2.05
C SER A 225 -7.03 10.37 -2.13
N GLY A 226 -6.73 11.56 -2.61
CA GLY A 226 -7.69 12.63 -2.80
C GLY A 226 -7.05 14.01 -2.68
N GLU A 227 -7.87 15.05 -2.74
CA GLU A 227 -7.43 16.43 -2.52
C GLU A 227 -8.05 16.97 -1.23
N ALA A 228 -7.23 17.61 -0.40
CA ALA A 228 -7.68 18.29 0.80
C ALA A 228 -7.02 19.67 0.92
N MET A 229 -7.75 20.63 1.50
CA MET A 229 -7.23 21.96 1.77
C MET A 229 -6.52 21.97 3.13
N LEU A 230 -5.22 22.24 3.13
CA LEU A 230 -4.46 22.59 4.32
C LEU A 230 -4.73 24.05 4.65
N ARG A 231 -5.17 24.34 5.87
CA ARG A 231 -5.42 25.69 6.37
C ARG A 231 -4.42 26.00 7.48
N ALA A 232 -3.82 27.18 7.42
CA ALA A 232 -2.96 27.74 8.45
C ALA A 232 -3.55 29.07 8.92
N ARG A 233 -3.73 29.24 10.23
CA ARG A 233 -4.30 30.45 10.83
C ARG A 233 -3.38 31.02 11.90
N VAL A 234 -3.30 32.36 11.93
CA VAL A 234 -2.71 33.14 13.03
C VAL A 234 -3.64 34.33 13.31
N GLY A 235 -4.39 34.28 14.40
CA GLY A 235 -5.43 35.28 14.68
C GLY A 235 -6.48 35.30 13.56
N ASP A 236 -6.65 36.45 12.92
CA ASP A 236 -7.59 36.63 11.79
C ASP A 236 -6.94 36.42 10.40
N VAL A 237 -5.63 36.17 10.33
CA VAL A 237 -4.91 35.92 9.08
C VAL A 237 -4.88 34.44 8.77
N GLU A 238 -5.30 34.06 7.56
CA GLU A 238 -5.34 32.69 7.10
C GLU A 238 -4.65 32.50 5.74
N ALA A 239 -4.09 31.32 5.54
CA ALA A 239 -3.68 30.83 4.23
C ALA A 239 -4.19 29.40 4.00
N GLU A 240 -4.46 29.09 2.74
CA GLU A 240 -4.90 27.77 2.31
C GLU A 240 -4.00 27.23 1.20
N LEU A 241 -3.75 25.93 1.23
CA LEU A 241 -3.00 25.21 0.21
C LEU A 241 -3.75 23.93 -0.15
N ALA A 242 -4.15 23.78 -1.41
CA ALA A 242 -4.67 22.52 -1.92
C ALA A 242 -3.51 21.51 -1.99
N VAL A 243 -3.67 20.38 -1.30
CA VAL A 243 -2.68 19.31 -1.27
C VAL A 243 -3.30 18.04 -1.83
N GLU A 244 -2.66 17.52 -2.88
CA GLU A 244 -3.00 16.21 -3.44
C GLU A 244 -2.34 15.11 -2.61
N VAL A 245 -3.12 14.20 -2.06
CA VAL A 245 -2.60 12.95 -1.50
C VAL A 245 -2.71 11.88 -2.57
N TYR A 246 -1.58 11.27 -2.92
CA TYR A 246 -1.50 10.30 -4.01
C TYR A 246 -0.88 8.97 -3.56
N PHE A 247 -1.12 7.90 -4.31
CA PHE A 247 -0.42 6.63 -4.21
C PHE A 247 0.07 6.17 -5.58
N GLU A 248 1.00 5.21 -5.55
CA GLU A 248 1.50 4.53 -6.74
C GLU A 248 0.85 3.16 -6.91
N TRP A 249 0.50 2.81 -8.14
CA TRP A 249 -0.02 1.48 -8.45
C TRP A 249 1.10 0.44 -8.36
N LYS A 250 0.82 -0.67 -7.69
CA LYS A 250 1.71 -1.82 -7.60
C LYS A 250 1.40 -2.84 -8.69
N ASP A 251 0.12 -3.11 -8.88
CA ASP A 251 -0.40 -4.21 -9.67
C ASP A 251 -1.83 -3.93 -10.15
N VAL A 252 -2.31 -4.67 -11.13
CA VAL A 252 -3.65 -4.54 -11.70
C VAL A 252 -4.19 -5.89 -12.16
N VAL A 253 -5.51 -6.07 -12.03
CA VAL A 253 -6.27 -7.18 -12.59
C VAL A 253 -7.45 -6.67 -13.39
N ALA A 254 -7.70 -7.27 -14.55
CA ALA A 254 -8.79 -6.94 -15.44
C ALA A 254 -9.80 -8.10 -15.52
N GLY A 255 -11.06 -7.81 -15.23
CA GLY A 255 -12.15 -8.79 -15.28
C GLY A 255 -12.96 -8.73 -16.59
N GLY A 256 -14.25 -9.04 -16.50
CA GLY A 256 -15.13 -9.08 -17.66
C GLY A 256 -15.41 -7.70 -18.28
N ALA A 257 -15.84 -6.75 -17.46
CA ALA A 257 -16.10 -5.36 -17.82
C ALA A 257 -15.81 -4.42 -16.63
N PHE A 258 -14.79 -4.78 -15.86
CA PHE A 258 -14.32 -4.04 -14.70
C PHE A 258 -12.81 -4.31 -14.53
N SER A 259 -12.17 -3.51 -13.71
CA SER A 259 -10.75 -3.65 -13.37
C SER A 259 -10.57 -3.36 -11.89
N CYS A 260 -9.54 -3.93 -11.30
CA CYS A 260 -9.10 -3.60 -9.95
C CYS A 260 -7.58 -3.42 -9.92
N GLY A 261 -7.10 -2.45 -9.16
CA GLY A 261 -5.68 -2.21 -8.94
C GLY A 261 -5.33 -2.33 -7.47
N LEU A 262 -4.07 -2.66 -7.22
CA LEU A 262 -3.46 -2.60 -5.89
C LEU A 262 -2.54 -1.39 -5.81
N SER A 263 -2.67 -0.61 -4.76
CA SER A 263 -1.66 0.41 -4.42
C SER A 263 -0.39 -0.23 -3.86
N ALA A 264 0.70 0.53 -3.81
CA ALA A 264 1.97 0.13 -3.20
C ALA A 264 1.82 -0.32 -1.73
N VAL A 265 0.86 0.26 -1.00
CA VAL A 265 0.55 -0.10 0.39
C VAL A 265 -0.42 -1.29 0.50
N GLY A 266 -0.90 -1.85 -0.62
CA GLY A 266 -1.78 -3.03 -0.65
C GLY A 266 -3.28 -2.73 -0.52
N GLN A 267 -3.71 -1.47 -0.59
CA GLN A 267 -5.14 -1.15 -0.68
C GLN A 267 -5.64 -1.50 -2.09
N ALA A 268 -6.78 -2.21 -2.16
CA ALA A 268 -7.43 -2.51 -3.43
C ALA A 268 -8.41 -1.39 -3.82
N TYR A 269 -8.45 -1.09 -5.12
CA TYR A 269 -9.40 -0.17 -5.74
C TYR A 269 -9.99 -0.85 -6.96
N CYS A 270 -11.30 -0.73 -7.17
CA CYS A 270 -11.97 -1.32 -8.32
C CYS A 270 -12.83 -0.29 -9.06
N TRP A 271 -12.97 -0.44 -10.38
CA TRP A 271 -13.80 0.38 -11.25
C TRP A 271 -14.35 -0.41 -12.45
N GLY A 272 -15.33 0.16 -13.14
CA GLY A 272 -16.12 -0.41 -14.23
C GLY A 272 -17.52 -0.83 -13.79
N VAL A 273 -18.06 -1.88 -14.42
CA VAL A 273 -19.37 -2.45 -14.09
C VAL A 273 -19.39 -2.98 -12.66
N ASN A 274 -20.51 -2.82 -11.94
CA ASN A 274 -20.69 -3.34 -10.58
C ASN A 274 -22.00 -4.14 -10.36
N THR A 275 -22.66 -4.60 -11.42
CA THR A 275 -24.00 -5.23 -11.31
C THR A 275 -24.03 -6.54 -10.51
N ARG A 276 -22.88 -7.11 -10.15
CA ARG A 276 -22.77 -8.28 -9.25
C ARG A 276 -21.98 -8.01 -7.96
N GLY A 277 -21.61 -6.75 -7.69
CA GLY A 277 -20.81 -6.37 -6.52
C GLY A 277 -19.31 -6.52 -6.73
N GLN A 278 -18.83 -6.68 -7.98
CA GLN A 278 -17.40 -6.88 -8.29
C GLN A 278 -16.48 -5.73 -7.83
N LEU A 279 -17.02 -4.53 -7.55
CA LEU A 279 -16.21 -3.44 -7.00
C LEU A 279 -15.94 -3.59 -5.50
N GLY A 280 -16.69 -4.42 -4.77
CA GLY A 280 -16.44 -4.68 -3.35
C GLY A 280 -16.64 -3.46 -2.44
N ASP A 281 -17.38 -2.45 -2.89
CA ASP A 281 -17.60 -1.17 -2.19
C ASP A 281 -18.94 -1.12 -1.43
N GLY A 282 -19.60 -2.27 -1.26
CA GLY A 282 -20.90 -2.39 -0.61
C GLY A 282 -22.08 -1.99 -1.50
N THR A 283 -21.84 -1.59 -2.76
CA THR A 283 -22.87 -1.14 -3.70
C THR A 283 -23.02 -2.08 -4.90
N LEU A 284 -23.97 -1.76 -5.78
CA LEU A 284 -24.13 -2.38 -7.11
C LEU A 284 -23.98 -1.34 -8.24
N GLU A 285 -23.54 -0.12 -7.90
CA GLU A 285 -23.39 0.98 -8.86
C GLU A 285 -22.03 0.90 -9.53
N GLY A 286 -22.02 0.91 -10.87
CA GLY A 286 -20.77 0.97 -11.65
C GLY A 286 -20.11 2.34 -11.54
N ARG A 287 -18.78 2.38 -11.64
CA ARG A 287 -17.99 3.61 -11.52
C ARG A 287 -16.89 3.62 -12.56
N ALA A 288 -16.73 4.69 -13.33
CA ALA A 288 -15.58 4.78 -14.24
C ALA A 288 -14.27 5.03 -13.48
N GLU A 289 -14.34 5.63 -12.29
CA GLU A 289 -13.17 5.97 -11.47
C GLU A 289 -12.88 4.87 -10.42
N PRO A 290 -11.59 4.56 -10.16
CA PRO A 290 -11.15 3.72 -9.06
C PRO A 290 -11.81 4.07 -7.73
N ARG A 291 -12.53 3.11 -7.17
CA ARG A 291 -13.13 3.20 -5.84
C ARG A 291 -12.46 2.22 -4.90
N ALA A 292 -12.07 2.70 -3.71
CA ALA A 292 -11.50 1.85 -2.69
C ALA A 292 -12.46 0.70 -2.33
N VAL A 293 -11.94 -0.52 -2.33
CA VAL A 293 -12.63 -1.71 -1.84
C VAL A 293 -12.82 -1.60 -0.32
N GLN A 294 -14.01 -1.94 0.18
CA GLN A 294 -14.37 -1.78 1.58
C GLN A 294 -13.65 -2.79 2.49
N GLY A 295 -13.38 -2.40 3.74
CA GLY A 295 -13.01 -3.33 4.83
C GLY A 295 -11.58 -3.18 5.37
N ASP A 296 -10.86 -2.11 5.04
CA ASP A 296 -9.49 -1.82 5.51
C ASP A 296 -8.51 -3.00 5.35
N LEU A 297 -8.72 -3.82 4.33
CA LEU A 297 -7.89 -4.97 4.02
C LEU A 297 -6.67 -4.54 3.21
N ARG A 298 -5.56 -5.25 3.45
CA ARG A 298 -4.33 -5.15 2.66
C ARG A 298 -4.10 -6.44 1.92
N PHE A 299 -3.97 -6.33 0.61
CA PHE A 299 -3.80 -7.44 -0.31
C PHE A 299 -2.40 -7.43 -0.92
N GLU A 300 -1.85 -8.62 -1.08
CA GLU A 300 -0.58 -8.84 -1.78
C GLU A 300 -0.79 -9.09 -3.28
N ARG A 301 -1.90 -9.76 -3.61
CA ARG A 301 -2.32 -10.17 -4.95
C ARG A 301 -3.84 -10.14 -5.07
N LEU A 302 -4.33 -9.81 -6.27
CA LEU A 302 -5.71 -10.01 -6.70
C LEU A 302 -5.76 -11.02 -7.86
N SER A 303 -6.92 -11.63 -8.09
CA SER A 303 -7.28 -12.28 -9.35
C SER A 303 -8.75 -11.98 -9.64
N ALA A 304 -9.05 -11.64 -10.89
CA ALA A 304 -10.37 -11.23 -11.32
C ALA A 304 -10.95 -12.25 -12.29
N GLY A 305 -12.11 -12.81 -11.94
CA GLY A 305 -12.93 -13.53 -12.90
C GLY A 305 -13.79 -12.59 -13.74
N GLN A 306 -14.78 -13.12 -14.47
CA GLN A 306 -15.63 -12.24 -15.30
C GLN A 306 -16.52 -11.30 -14.50
N THR A 307 -16.96 -11.70 -13.30
CA THR A 307 -17.93 -10.95 -12.49
C THR A 307 -17.59 -10.91 -11.00
N PHE A 308 -16.40 -11.32 -10.60
CA PHE A 308 -15.99 -11.44 -9.20
C PHE A 308 -14.47 -11.27 -9.08
N VAL A 309 -13.99 -11.03 -7.87
CA VAL A 309 -12.58 -10.86 -7.54
C VAL A 309 -12.26 -11.68 -6.30
N CYS A 310 -11.08 -12.27 -6.27
CA CYS A 310 -10.48 -12.81 -5.06
C CYS A 310 -9.14 -12.10 -4.78
N GLY A 311 -8.81 -11.92 -3.50
CA GLY A 311 -7.60 -11.27 -3.04
C GLY A 311 -6.92 -12.08 -1.93
N LEU A 312 -5.59 -12.21 -2.04
CA LEU A 312 -4.74 -12.76 -0.98
C LEU A 312 -4.32 -11.62 -0.05
N SER A 313 -4.69 -11.67 1.22
CA SER A 313 -4.26 -10.66 2.19
C SER A 313 -2.82 -10.85 2.63
N SER A 314 -2.20 -9.79 3.15
CA SER A 314 -0.83 -9.84 3.71
C SER A 314 -0.67 -10.73 4.94
N VAL A 315 -1.77 -11.21 5.50
CA VAL A 315 -1.79 -12.20 6.60
C VAL A 315 -2.15 -13.61 6.11
N GLY A 316 -2.10 -13.85 4.79
CA GLY A 316 -2.28 -15.15 4.14
C GLY A 316 -3.72 -15.60 3.95
N ARG A 317 -4.72 -14.77 4.27
CA ARG A 317 -6.15 -15.12 4.14
C ARG A 317 -6.68 -14.73 2.77
N THR A 318 -7.53 -15.57 2.20
CA THR A 318 -8.21 -15.28 0.93
C THR A 318 -9.57 -14.65 1.19
N TYR A 319 -9.88 -13.57 0.48
CA TYR A 319 -11.19 -12.92 0.48
C TYR A 319 -11.70 -12.85 -0.95
N CYS A 320 -12.99 -13.08 -1.16
CA CYS A 320 -13.61 -12.94 -2.46
C CYS A 320 -14.89 -12.10 -2.37
N TRP A 321 -15.21 -11.41 -3.46
CA TRP A 321 -16.40 -10.58 -3.60
C TRP A 321 -16.86 -10.52 -5.07
N GLY A 322 -18.06 -10.00 -5.29
CA GLY A 322 -18.74 -9.96 -6.58
C GLY A 322 -19.73 -11.09 -6.77
N GLY A 323 -19.90 -11.52 -8.02
CA GLY A 323 -20.87 -12.55 -8.38
C GLY A 323 -20.62 -13.86 -7.64
N ASN A 324 -21.68 -14.45 -7.10
CA ASN A 324 -21.62 -15.72 -6.38
C ASN A 324 -22.79 -16.65 -6.74
N GLY A 325 -23.51 -16.37 -7.84
CA GLY A 325 -24.61 -17.20 -8.33
C GLY A 325 -24.20 -18.63 -8.72
N ALA A 326 -22.91 -18.85 -8.98
CA ALA A 326 -22.28 -20.15 -9.24
C ALA A 326 -21.35 -20.61 -8.09
N GLY A 327 -21.38 -19.93 -6.94
CA GLY A 327 -20.49 -20.22 -5.81
C GLY A 327 -19.05 -19.71 -6.00
N GLN A 328 -18.78 -18.90 -7.01
CA GLN A 328 -17.42 -18.53 -7.41
C GLN A 328 -16.69 -17.58 -6.44
N ALA A 329 -17.42 -16.91 -5.56
CA ALA A 329 -16.82 -16.19 -4.42
C ALA A 329 -16.52 -17.12 -3.24
N GLY A 330 -16.89 -18.41 -3.32
CA GLY A 330 -16.66 -19.39 -2.25
C GLY A 330 -17.42 -19.10 -0.96
N VAL A 331 -18.53 -18.35 -1.07
CA VAL A 331 -19.44 -17.99 0.02
C VAL A 331 -20.71 -18.85 -0.11
N PRO A 332 -21.31 -19.34 1.00
CA PRO A 332 -22.53 -20.14 0.96
C PRO A 332 -23.57 -19.55 0.03
N ARG A 333 -24.12 -20.34 -0.89
CA ARG A 333 -25.04 -19.83 -1.90
C ARG A 333 -26.49 -19.86 -1.39
N THR A 334 -26.95 -18.72 -0.88
CA THR A 334 -28.35 -18.46 -0.50
C THR A 334 -28.96 -17.46 -1.47
N GLN A 335 -30.25 -17.14 -1.31
CA GLN A 335 -30.86 -16.04 -2.09
C GLN A 335 -30.14 -14.71 -1.83
N ASP A 336 -29.68 -14.47 -0.60
CA ASP A 336 -29.08 -13.22 -0.15
C ASP A 336 -27.60 -13.08 -0.54
N THR A 337 -26.92 -14.18 -0.84
CA THR A 337 -25.47 -14.20 -1.13
C THR A 337 -25.17 -14.57 -2.58
N THR A 338 -26.14 -14.44 -3.49
CA THR A 338 -25.87 -14.58 -4.94
C THR A 338 -24.93 -13.49 -5.47
N GLN A 339 -24.78 -12.40 -4.71
CA GLN A 339 -23.83 -11.32 -4.90
C GLN A 339 -23.16 -11.04 -3.54
N VAL A 340 -21.86 -10.89 -3.53
CA VAL A 340 -21.06 -10.64 -2.33
C VAL A 340 -20.50 -9.22 -2.47
N LEU A 341 -21.13 -8.23 -1.82
CA LEU A 341 -20.88 -6.81 -2.11
C LEU A 341 -19.61 -6.25 -1.47
N VAL A 342 -19.00 -6.98 -0.54
CA VAL A 342 -17.77 -6.60 0.18
C VAL A 342 -16.86 -7.82 0.31
N PRO A 343 -15.53 -7.64 0.40
CA PRO A 343 -14.60 -8.75 0.60
C PRO A 343 -15.03 -9.67 1.73
N THR A 344 -15.37 -10.91 1.39
CA THR A 344 -15.80 -11.92 2.35
C THR A 344 -14.78 -13.03 2.40
N ARG A 345 -14.39 -13.42 3.62
CA ARG A 345 -13.35 -14.43 3.82
C ARG A 345 -13.78 -15.78 3.24
N LEU A 346 -12.90 -16.38 2.44
CA LEU A 346 -13.06 -17.73 1.94
C LEU A 346 -12.83 -18.74 3.07
N VAL A 347 -13.78 -19.65 3.27
CA VAL A 347 -13.68 -20.75 4.23
C VAL A 347 -14.04 -22.07 3.57
N ARG A 348 -13.39 -23.14 3.99
CA ARG A 348 -13.76 -24.50 3.61
C ARG A 348 -14.67 -25.09 4.67
N ARG A 349 -15.83 -25.56 4.24
CA ARG A 349 -16.79 -26.26 5.11
C ARG A 349 -16.54 -27.77 5.07
N THR A 350 -16.25 -28.35 6.22
CA THR A 350 -16.07 -29.80 6.40
C THR A 350 -17.11 -30.34 7.39
N ALA A 351 -17.17 -31.67 7.54
CA ALA A 351 -18.01 -32.28 8.58
C ALA A 351 -17.64 -31.84 10.01
N ASN A 352 -16.44 -31.31 10.21
CA ASN A 352 -15.89 -30.91 11.51
C ASN A 352 -15.98 -29.40 11.77
N GLY A 353 -16.55 -28.62 10.83
CA GLY A 353 -16.69 -27.17 10.94
C GLY A 353 -16.10 -26.40 9.77
N GLU A 354 -15.86 -25.12 9.97
CA GLU A 354 -15.25 -24.21 9.00
C GLU A 354 -13.75 -24.08 9.25
N GLU A 355 -12.96 -24.18 8.19
CA GLU A 355 -11.50 -24.08 8.23
C GLU A 355 -11.02 -22.99 7.27
N ASP A 356 -10.04 -22.20 7.69
CA ASP A 356 -9.36 -21.23 6.82
C ASP A 356 -8.58 -22.00 5.73
N VAL A 357 -8.75 -21.60 4.47
CA VAL A 357 -7.93 -22.11 3.35
C VAL A 357 -6.84 -21.09 3.06
N MET A 358 -5.64 -21.36 3.56
CA MET A 358 -4.46 -20.54 3.28
C MET A 358 -3.89 -20.93 1.92
N LEU A 359 -4.16 -20.11 0.91
CA LEU A 359 -3.64 -20.28 -0.43
C LEU A 359 -2.30 -19.54 -0.56
N GLU A 360 -1.33 -20.16 -1.20
CA GLU A 360 -0.08 -19.51 -1.62
C GLU A 360 -0.28 -18.77 -2.93
N MET A 361 -1.11 -19.31 -3.82
CA MET A 361 -1.54 -18.66 -5.04
C MET A 361 -2.90 -19.16 -5.49
N PHE A 362 -3.57 -18.37 -6.32
CA PHE A 362 -4.80 -18.73 -6.99
C PHE A 362 -4.89 -18.04 -8.33
N ASP A 363 -5.75 -18.59 -9.17
CA ASP A 363 -6.14 -18.01 -10.44
C ASP A 363 -7.65 -18.18 -10.66
N SER A 364 -8.28 -17.13 -11.18
CA SER A 364 -9.73 -17.00 -11.33
C SER A 364 -10.08 -16.80 -12.81
N ALA A 365 -11.03 -17.59 -13.31
CA ALA A 365 -11.53 -17.50 -14.68
C ALA A 365 -13.01 -17.08 -14.71
N ALA A 366 -13.77 -17.56 -15.70
CA ALA A 366 -15.13 -17.09 -15.99
C ALA A 366 -16.04 -17.00 -14.76
N ALA A 367 -16.20 -18.11 -14.03
CA ALA A 367 -17.01 -18.18 -12.82
C ALA A 367 -16.52 -19.28 -11.87
N TYR A 368 -15.21 -19.46 -11.76
CA TYR A 368 -14.59 -20.40 -10.83
C TYR A 368 -13.15 -19.95 -10.54
N THR A 369 -12.57 -20.48 -9.47
CA THR A 369 -11.20 -20.22 -9.06
C THR A 369 -10.55 -21.53 -8.68
N CYS A 370 -9.25 -21.64 -8.96
CA CYS A 370 -8.39 -22.70 -8.46
C CYS A 370 -7.21 -22.09 -7.69
N GLY A 371 -6.69 -22.80 -6.70
CA GLY A 371 -5.54 -22.34 -5.93
C GLY A 371 -4.73 -23.46 -5.34
N VAL A 372 -3.49 -23.12 -4.97
CA VAL A 372 -2.53 -24.01 -4.31
C VAL A 372 -2.51 -23.68 -2.83
N VAL A 373 -2.72 -24.69 -1.98
CA VAL A 373 -2.72 -24.53 -0.52
C VAL A 373 -1.29 -24.44 0.00
N ALA A 374 -0.94 -23.36 0.70
CA ALA A 374 0.42 -23.04 1.12
C ALA A 374 1.09 -24.12 1.99
N SER A 375 0.32 -24.75 2.89
CA SER A 375 0.87 -25.74 3.84
C SER A 375 1.10 -27.12 3.24
N SER A 376 0.39 -27.44 2.16
CA SER A 376 0.34 -28.81 1.64
C SER A 376 0.70 -28.93 0.18
N GLN A 377 0.71 -27.82 -0.58
CA GLN A 377 0.78 -27.77 -2.05
C GLN A 377 -0.37 -28.52 -2.76
N GLY A 378 -1.43 -28.87 -2.03
CA GLY A 378 -2.64 -29.44 -2.62
C GLY A 378 -3.40 -28.40 -3.45
N VAL A 379 -4.05 -28.83 -4.52
CA VAL A 379 -4.87 -27.96 -5.37
C VAL A 379 -6.31 -28.01 -4.91
N MET A 380 -6.95 -26.84 -4.80
CA MET A 380 -8.38 -26.71 -4.54
C MET A 380 -9.04 -25.83 -5.60
N CYS A 381 -10.26 -26.17 -6.01
CA CYS A 381 -11.07 -25.32 -6.88
C CYS A 381 -12.52 -25.19 -6.38
N TRP A 382 -13.18 -24.09 -6.72
CA TRP A 382 -14.58 -23.81 -6.40
C TRP A 382 -15.22 -22.92 -7.47
N GLY A 383 -16.55 -22.94 -7.57
CA GLY A 383 -17.35 -22.23 -8.58
C GLY A 383 -18.10 -23.18 -9.52
N VAL A 384 -18.25 -22.79 -10.77
CA VAL A 384 -18.96 -23.56 -11.81
C VAL A 384 -18.21 -24.85 -12.19
N ASN A 385 -18.96 -25.92 -12.49
CA ASN A 385 -18.43 -27.21 -12.95
C ASN A 385 -19.20 -27.81 -14.15
N ASP A 386 -19.96 -27.02 -14.90
CA ASP A 386 -20.73 -27.47 -16.07
C ASP A 386 -19.85 -28.17 -17.14
N ASN A 387 -18.56 -27.90 -17.13
CA ASN A 387 -17.57 -28.42 -18.06
C ASN A 387 -16.45 -29.20 -17.35
N GLY A 388 -16.65 -29.61 -16.09
CA GLY A 388 -15.63 -30.34 -15.33
C GLY A 388 -14.47 -29.50 -14.80
N GLN A 389 -14.62 -28.16 -14.71
CA GLN A 389 -13.56 -27.25 -14.25
C GLN A 389 -13.07 -27.51 -12.81
N ILE A 390 -13.80 -28.29 -12.02
CA ILE A 390 -13.45 -28.68 -10.64
C ILE A 390 -13.01 -30.16 -10.60
N ALA A 391 -12.59 -30.72 -11.74
CA ALA A 391 -12.13 -32.10 -11.90
C ALA A 391 -13.14 -33.10 -11.33
N ARG A 392 -14.41 -32.93 -11.71
CA ARG A 392 -15.53 -33.80 -11.33
C ARG A 392 -16.52 -33.87 -12.47
N ALA A 393 -17.25 -34.97 -12.57
CA ALA A 393 -18.34 -35.11 -13.52
C ALA A 393 -19.37 -33.97 -13.31
N PRO A 394 -19.80 -33.28 -14.39
CA PRO A 394 -20.95 -32.38 -14.31
C PRO A 394 -22.17 -33.18 -13.83
N GLY A 395 -22.84 -32.72 -12.78
CA GLY A 395 -23.99 -33.40 -12.21
C GLY A 395 -25.29 -33.10 -12.96
N GLY A 396 -26.13 -34.12 -13.16
CA GLY A 396 -27.56 -33.94 -13.41
C GLY A 396 -28.29 -33.67 -12.08
N GLU A 397 -29.16 -32.65 -12.06
CA GLU A 397 -29.93 -32.12 -10.92
C GLU A 397 -29.12 -31.86 -9.63
N GLY A 398 -28.44 -30.70 -9.57
CA GLY A 398 -28.11 -30.02 -8.29
C GLY A 398 -26.64 -29.66 -8.03
N ASP A 399 -25.68 -30.39 -8.61
CA ASP A 399 -24.25 -30.30 -8.26
C ASP A 399 -23.37 -29.61 -9.32
N ALA A 400 -23.94 -28.70 -10.12
CA ALA A 400 -23.21 -27.95 -11.15
C ALA A 400 -22.32 -26.82 -10.58
N PHE A 401 -22.48 -26.48 -9.29
CA PHE A 401 -21.85 -25.34 -8.64
C PHE A 401 -21.29 -25.75 -7.28
N PHE A 402 -20.07 -25.29 -6.97
CA PHE A 402 -19.35 -25.60 -5.75
C PHE A 402 -19.03 -24.31 -5.01
N ASP A 403 -19.75 -24.01 -3.93
CA ASP A 403 -19.62 -22.79 -3.15
C ASP A 403 -18.63 -22.91 -1.97
N THR A 404 -17.83 -23.98 -1.96
CA THR A 404 -16.73 -24.22 -1.02
C THR A 404 -15.54 -24.82 -1.78
N PRO A 405 -14.29 -24.49 -1.39
CA PRO A 405 -13.09 -25.09 -1.97
C PRO A 405 -13.09 -26.62 -1.91
N MET A 406 -12.96 -27.25 -3.08
CA MET A 406 -12.90 -28.70 -3.25
C MET A 406 -11.51 -29.15 -3.65
N PRO A 407 -10.94 -30.19 -2.99
CA PRO A 407 -9.64 -30.73 -3.38
C PRO A 407 -9.71 -31.38 -4.76
N ILE A 408 -8.64 -31.19 -5.54
CA ILE A 408 -8.44 -31.73 -6.89
C ILE A 408 -7.45 -32.88 -6.85
N GLY A 409 -7.75 -33.95 -7.59
CA GLY A 409 -6.93 -35.15 -7.61
C GLY A 409 -7.02 -35.96 -6.31
N ASP A 410 -6.10 -36.91 -6.15
CA ASP A 410 -5.99 -37.69 -4.92
C ASP A 410 -5.20 -36.93 -3.84
N ALA A 411 -5.10 -37.54 -2.64
CA ALA A 411 -4.39 -36.95 -1.51
C ALA A 411 -2.87 -36.75 -1.74
N SER A 412 -2.30 -37.24 -2.84
CA SER A 412 -0.90 -37.09 -3.24
C SER A 412 -0.69 -36.07 -4.37
N PHE A 413 -1.77 -35.58 -5.00
CA PHE A 413 -1.69 -34.57 -6.04
C PHE A 413 -1.20 -33.23 -5.47
N ARG A 414 -0.09 -32.73 -6.01
CA ARG A 414 0.60 -31.51 -5.56
C ARG A 414 1.00 -30.66 -6.75
N ALA A 415 0.85 -29.35 -6.62
CA ALA A 415 1.24 -28.38 -7.64
C ALA A 415 1.97 -27.18 -7.01
N GLU A 416 2.84 -26.55 -7.78
CA GLU A 416 3.44 -25.25 -7.44
C GLU A 416 2.64 -24.09 -8.02
N GLN A 417 1.95 -24.32 -9.15
CA GLN A 417 1.10 -23.30 -9.76
C GLN A 417 -0.11 -23.89 -10.48
N VAL A 418 -1.12 -23.04 -10.67
CA VAL A 418 -2.36 -23.31 -11.40
C VAL A 418 -2.63 -22.20 -12.39
N ALA A 419 -3.26 -22.55 -13.50
CA ALA A 419 -3.78 -21.62 -14.50
C ALA A 419 -5.19 -22.03 -14.90
N THR A 420 -6.08 -21.06 -15.07
CA THR A 420 -7.50 -21.26 -15.32
C THR A 420 -7.93 -20.58 -16.61
N ALA A 421 -8.48 -21.37 -17.54
CA ALA A 421 -9.23 -20.87 -18.69
C ALA A 421 -10.73 -20.97 -18.40
N HIS A 422 -11.59 -20.39 -19.24
CA HIS A 422 -13.06 -20.36 -19.02
C HIS A 422 -13.70 -21.71 -18.65
N ALA A 423 -13.25 -22.79 -19.28
CA ALA A 423 -13.85 -24.13 -19.15
C ALA A 423 -12.82 -25.22 -18.82
N MET A 424 -11.59 -24.86 -18.47
CA MET A 424 -10.51 -25.82 -18.23
C MET A 424 -9.46 -25.21 -17.30
N ALA A 425 -8.83 -26.03 -16.47
CA ALA A 425 -7.70 -25.60 -15.64
C ALA A 425 -6.53 -26.57 -15.81
N CYS A 426 -5.34 -26.05 -15.56
CA CYS A 426 -4.09 -26.81 -15.54
C CYS A 426 -3.32 -26.51 -14.25
N ALA A 427 -2.55 -27.48 -13.78
CA ALA A 427 -1.65 -27.33 -12.65
C ALA A 427 -0.28 -27.88 -13.01
N GLN A 428 0.78 -27.14 -12.67
CA GLN A 428 2.15 -27.59 -12.84
C GLN A 428 2.72 -28.07 -11.50
N ARG A 429 3.27 -29.27 -11.51
CA ARG A 429 3.93 -29.91 -10.37
C ARG A 429 5.36 -29.37 -10.21
N ALA A 430 5.97 -29.59 -9.04
CA ALA A 430 7.38 -29.26 -8.80
C ALA A 430 8.35 -29.96 -9.77
N SER A 431 7.96 -31.14 -10.27
CA SER A 431 8.69 -31.87 -11.31
C SER A 431 8.69 -31.17 -12.68
N GLY A 432 7.84 -30.16 -12.89
CA GLY A 432 7.57 -29.53 -14.18
C GLY A 432 6.45 -30.20 -14.98
N GLU A 433 5.95 -31.36 -14.54
CA GLU A 433 4.81 -32.01 -15.19
C GLU A 433 3.54 -31.17 -15.06
N ILE A 434 2.76 -31.08 -16.14
CA ILE A 434 1.51 -30.33 -16.18
C ILE A 434 0.35 -31.32 -16.24
N ALA A 435 -0.67 -31.13 -15.40
CA ALA A 435 -1.92 -31.88 -15.45
C ALA A 435 -3.10 -30.93 -15.65
N CYS A 436 -3.99 -31.24 -16.59
CA CYS A 436 -5.15 -30.43 -16.93
C CYS A 436 -6.47 -31.20 -16.77
N TRP A 437 -7.56 -30.47 -16.55
CA TRP A 437 -8.91 -31.02 -16.42
C TRP A 437 -9.96 -29.99 -16.88
N GLY A 438 -11.15 -30.47 -17.24
CA GLY A 438 -12.23 -29.66 -17.82
C GLY A 438 -12.56 -30.03 -19.26
N ASN A 439 -13.08 -29.07 -20.05
CA ASN A 439 -13.53 -29.31 -21.42
C ASN A 439 -12.36 -29.63 -22.37
N GLN A 440 -12.44 -30.74 -23.10
CA GLN A 440 -11.42 -31.18 -24.07
C GLN A 440 -11.47 -30.47 -25.42
N ASP A 441 -12.63 -29.92 -25.83
CA ASP A 441 -12.79 -29.18 -27.08
C ASP A 441 -11.84 -27.97 -27.12
N VAL A 442 -11.50 -27.43 -25.94
CA VAL A 442 -10.54 -26.33 -25.74
C VAL A 442 -9.14 -26.67 -26.27
N MET A 443 -8.74 -27.94 -26.28
CA MET A 443 -7.36 -28.31 -26.61
C MET A 443 -7.22 -29.30 -27.79
N LYS A 444 -8.30 -29.85 -28.36
CA LYS A 444 -8.22 -30.99 -29.31
C LYS A 444 -7.21 -32.05 -28.83
N LEU A 445 -7.16 -32.25 -27.52
CA LEU A 445 -6.27 -33.21 -26.91
C LEU A 445 -6.65 -34.60 -27.46
N GLU A 446 -5.69 -35.35 -28.01
CA GLU A 446 -5.88 -36.76 -28.41
C GLU A 446 -6.08 -37.68 -27.18
N PHE A 447 -6.72 -37.18 -26.12
CA PHE A 447 -6.99 -37.90 -24.89
C PHE A 447 -8.31 -38.66 -25.02
N ARG A 448 -8.23 -39.74 -25.82
CA ARG A 448 -9.17 -40.87 -25.91
C ARG A 448 -10.51 -40.59 -26.60
N GLU A 449 -10.94 -41.56 -27.41
CA GLU A 449 -12.22 -41.56 -28.14
C GLU A 449 -13.45 -41.88 -27.26
N ASP A 450 -13.29 -42.10 -25.95
CA ASP A 450 -14.34 -42.70 -25.15
C ASP A 450 -14.67 -41.88 -23.89
N VAL A 451 -15.93 -41.42 -23.84
CA VAL A 451 -16.69 -40.82 -22.71
C VAL A 451 -16.65 -39.28 -22.63
N ALA A 452 -17.52 -38.64 -23.43
CA ALA A 452 -18.07 -37.29 -23.26
C ALA A 452 -17.07 -36.15 -22.98
N ASN A 453 -16.34 -35.65 -23.98
CA ASN A 453 -15.56 -34.38 -24.13
C ASN A 453 -15.07 -33.59 -22.87
N ILE A 454 -15.00 -34.18 -21.68
CA ILE A 454 -14.80 -33.54 -20.39
C ILE A 454 -13.88 -34.42 -19.54
N VAL A 455 -12.72 -33.88 -19.20
CA VAL A 455 -11.76 -34.49 -18.28
C VAL A 455 -12.18 -34.20 -16.85
N THR A 456 -12.59 -35.23 -16.13
CA THR A 456 -13.12 -35.14 -14.76
C THR A 456 -12.10 -35.52 -13.68
N SER A 457 -10.81 -35.57 -14.03
CA SER A 457 -9.71 -35.84 -13.11
C SER A 457 -8.40 -35.38 -13.75
N PRO A 458 -7.38 -34.91 -13.00
CA PRO A 458 -6.15 -34.39 -13.60
C PRO A 458 -5.50 -35.36 -14.59
N ALA A 459 -5.38 -34.93 -15.86
CA ALA A 459 -4.76 -35.68 -16.94
C ALA A 459 -3.43 -35.01 -17.34
N LEU A 460 -2.36 -35.79 -17.41
CA LEU A 460 -1.03 -35.27 -17.76
C LEU A 460 -1.02 -34.76 -19.19
N LEU A 461 -0.52 -33.53 -19.38
CA LEU A 461 -0.24 -32.94 -20.68
C LEU A 461 1.17 -33.36 -21.12
N ALA A 462 1.30 -33.87 -22.34
CA ALA A 462 2.61 -34.26 -22.88
C ALA A 462 3.44 -33.01 -23.22
N THR A 463 4.36 -32.65 -22.34
CA THR A 463 5.30 -31.53 -22.51
C THR A 463 6.56 -31.77 -21.70
N GLU A 464 7.69 -31.25 -22.20
CA GLU A 464 8.97 -31.19 -21.48
C GLU A 464 9.29 -29.77 -20.98
N VAL A 465 8.45 -28.79 -21.30
CA VAL A 465 8.65 -27.39 -20.91
C VAL A 465 8.09 -27.16 -19.51
N ARG A 466 8.93 -26.63 -18.62
CA ARG A 466 8.52 -26.08 -17.33
C ARG A 466 8.32 -24.58 -17.45
N PHE A 467 7.20 -24.09 -16.94
CA PHE A 467 6.85 -22.68 -16.91
C PHE A 467 7.13 -22.06 -15.54
N ASP A 468 7.54 -20.80 -15.53
CA ASP A 468 7.57 -19.96 -14.34
C ASP A 468 6.25 -19.19 -14.17
N VAL A 469 5.55 -18.94 -15.28
CA VAL A 469 4.21 -18.33 -15.31
C VAL A 469 3.34 -19.11 -16.30
N MET A 470 2.09 -19.42 -15.92
CA MET A 470 1.06 -19.96 -16.81
C MET A 470 -0.23 -19.18 -16.63
N GLU A 471 -0.87 -18.85 -17.75
CA GLU A 471 -2.09 -18.04 -17.79
C GLU A 471 -3.09 -18.64 -18.79
N GLY A 472 -4.38 -18.52 -18.49
CA GLY A 472 -5.48 -19.11 -19.27
C GLY A 472 -6.44 -18.08 -19.84
N GLY A 473 -6.81 -18.24 -21.11
CA GLY A 473 -7.83 -17.41 -21.78
C GLY A 473 -9.21 -18.08 -21.84
N ALA A 474 -9.95 -17.89 -22.93
CA ALA A 474 -11.22 -18.62 -23.11
C ALA A 474 -10.99 -20.10 -23.42
N GLN A 475 -10.15 -20.35 -24.42
CA GLN A 475 -9.91 -21.68 -25.00
C GLN A 475 -8.44 -21.88 -25.39
N HIS A 476 -7.53 -21.19 -24.69
CA HIS A 476 -6.09 -21.28 -24.90
C HIS A 476 -5.37 -20.98 -23.60
N PHE A 477 -4.10 -21.34 -23.56
CA PHE A 477 -3.18 -21.03 -22.49
C PHE A 477 -1.88 -20.53 -23.10
N CYS A 478 -1.18 -19.70 -22.35
CA CYS A 478 0.19 -19.35 -22.62
C CYS A 478 1.02 -19.47 -21.36
N GLY A 479 2.31 -19.63 -21.51
CA GLY A 479 3.25 -19.66 -20.39
C GLY A 479 4.62 -19.14 -20.79
N LEU A 480 5.34 -18.64 -19.78
CA LEU A 480 6.73 -18.22 -19.89
C LEU A 480 7.62 -19.24 -19.17
N ASN A 481 8.67 -19.71 -19.82
CA ASN A 481 9.69 -20.50 -19.15
C ASN A 481 10.73 -19.60 -18.46
N ALA A 482 11.68 -20.20 -17.75
CA ALA A 482 12.75 -19.47 -17.05
C ALA A 482 13.70 -18.67 -17.97
N ALA A 483 13.72 -18.97 -19.27
CA ALA A 483 14.47 -18.19 -20.25
C ALA A 483 13.68 -16.98 -20.79
N GLY A 484 12.42 -16.81 -20.36
CA GLY A 484 11.49 -15.79 -20.86
C GLY A 484 10.91 -16.12 -22.23
N GLU A 485 10.92 -17.38 -22.65
CA GLU A 485 10.34 -17.81 -23.93
C GLU A 485 8.83 -18.02 -23.81
N LEU A 486 8.08 -17.50 -24.78
CA LEU A 486 6.62 -17.60 -24.82
C LEU A 486 6.19 -18.90 -25.49
N PHE A 487 5.42 -19.71 -24.78
CA PHE A 487 4.74 -20.87 -25.34
C PHE A 487 3.23 -20.67 -25.24
N CYS A 488 2.49 -21.04 -26.28
CA CYS A 488 1.04 -21.02 -26.26
C CYS A 488 0.45 -22.30 -26.86
N TRP A 489 -0.74 -22.68 -26.38
CA TRP A 489 -1.50 -23.82 -26.87
C TRP A 489 -3.00 -23.65 -26.69
N GLY A 490 -3.79 -24.37 -27.47
CA GLY A 490 -5.26 -24.31 -27.53
C GLY A 490 -5.77 -23.89 -28.91
N MET A 491 -6.90 -23.19 -28.92
CA MET A 491 -7.49 -22.65 -30.14
C MET A 491 -6.81 -21.35 -30.60
N ASN A 492 -6.70 -21.15 -31.92
CA ASN A 492 -6.04 -19.99 -32.53
C ASN A 492 -6.84 -19.21 -33.60
N PRO A 493 -8.19 -19.17 -33.61
CA PRO A 493 -8.94 -18.54 -34.71
C PRO A 493 -8.67 -17.01 -34.81
N ASN A 494 -8.35 -16.35 -33.70
CA ASN A 494 -8.05 -14.92 -33.63
C ASN A 494 -6.55 -14.63 -33.50
N GLY A 495 -5.66 -15.62 -33.58
CA GLY A 495 -4.23 -15.40 -33.35
C GLY A 495 -3.83 -15.44 -31.87
N GLU A 496 -4.67 -16.03 -31.00
CA GLU A 496 -4.47 -16.15 -29.55
C GLU A 496 -3.16 -16.83 -29.15
N LEU A 497 -2.57 -17.63 -30.03
CA LEU A 497 -1.35 -18.38 -29.75
C LEU A 497 -0.07 -17.65 -30.18
N ALA A 498 -0.18 -16.43 -30.72
CA ALA A 498 0.95 -15.61 -31.18
C ALA A 498 1.90 -16.29 -32.20
N SER A 499 1.47 -17.39 -32.82
CA SER A 499 2.31 -18.26 -33.66
C SER A 499 2.52 -17.76 -35.09
N GLY A 500 1.77 -16.75 -35.53
CA GLY A 500 1.82 -16.18 -36.87
C GLY A 500 1.19 -17.02 -37.99
N ASP A 501 0.63 -18.20 -37.67
CA ASP A 501 0.11 -19.15 -38.67
C ASP A 501 -1.39 -19.46 -38.55
N GLY A 502 -2.05 -18.95 -37.50
CA GLY A 502 -3.48 -19.15 -37.24
C GLY A 502 -3.90 -20.59 -36.92
N ASN A 503 -2.95 -21.50 -36.67
CA ASN A 503 -3.25 -22.91 -36.42
C ASN A 503 -3.43 -23.20 -34.93
N ASP A 504 -4.43 -24.02 -34.58
CA ASP A 504 -4.62 -24.57 -33.23
C ASP A 504 -3.43 -25.46 -32.83
N ARG A 505 -3.12 -25.54 -31.53
CA ARG A 505 -2.03 -26.38 -30.99
C ARG A 505 -2.53 -27.19 -29.79
N GLY A 506 -2.38 -28.52 -29.83
CA GLY A 506 -2.83 -29.39 -28.72
C GLY A 506 -1.86 -29.50 -27.54
N ALA A 507 -0.64 -28.99 -27.69
CA ALA A 507 0.40 -29.01 -26.67
C ALA A 507 1.21 -27.71 -26.74
N PRO A 508 1.96 -27.33 -25.68
CA PRO A 508 2.77 -26.12 -25.67
C PRO A 508 3.72 -26.06 -26.87
N GLN A 509 3.70 -24.93 -27.58
CA GLN A 509 4.58 -24.65 -28.71
C GLN A 509 5.18 -23.27 -28.55
N LEU A 510 6.45 -23.14 -28.94
CA LEU A 510 7.14 -21.86 -28.95
C LEU A 510 6.40 -20.91 -29.91
N ALA A 511 5.81 -19.86 -29.33
CA ALA A 511 4.93 -18.93 -30.03
C ALA A 511 5.73 -17.77 -30.64
N ASP A 512 6.69 -17.24 -29.90
CA ASP A 512 7.57 -16.18 -30.35
C ASP A 512 9.04 -16.59 -30.25
N THR A 513 9.78 -16.35 -31.33
CA THR A 513 11.21 -16.63 -31.41
C THR A 513 12.06 -15.37 -31.32
N THR A 514 11.43 -14.19 -31.32
CA THR A 514 12.09 -12.89 -31.51
C THR A 514 12.36 -12.17 -30.19
N SER A 515 11.39 -12.15 -29.28
CA SER A 515 11.48 -11.48 -27.99
C SER A 515 11.68 -12.47 -26.84
N ARG A 516 11.99 -11.91 -25.67
CA ARG A 516 11.92 -12.58 -24.38
C ARG A 516 11.10 -11.72 -23.45
N TYR A 517 10.39 -12.36 -22.53
CA TYR A 517 9.40 -11.71 -21.69
C TYR A 517 9.63 -11.98 -20.21
N VAL A 518 9.17 -11.07 -19.37
CA VAL A 518 9.24 -11.15 -17.90
C VAL A 518 7.86 -11.10 -17.23
N GLU A 519 6.82 -10.72 -17.96
CA GLU A 519 5.43 -10.71 -17.48
C GLU A 519 4.52 -11.17 -18.61
N LEU A 520 3.44 -11.88 -18.27
CA LEU A 520 2.45 -12.40 -19.19
C LEU A 520 1.06 -12.14 -18.64
N ALA A 521 0.13 -11.71 -19.49
CA ALA A 521 -1.29 -11.68 -19.20
C ALA A 521 -2.07 -12.25 -20.38
N VAL A 522 -3.00 -13.15 -20.09
CA VAL A 522 -3.85 -13.78 -21.10
C VAL A 522 -5.31 -13.39 -20.84
N GLY A 523 -5.90 -12.69 -21.80
CA GLY A 523 -7.31 -12.33 -21.79
C GLY A 523 -8.18 -13.40 -22.46
N THR A 524 -9.46 -13.08 -22.66
CA THR A 524 -10.41 -14.06 -23.23
C THR A 524 -10.01 -14.55 -24.63
N ARG A 525 -9.54 -13.67 -25.52
CA ARG A 525 -9.14 -14.01 -26.92
C ARG A 525 -7.89 -13.28 -27.39
N HIS A 526 -7.06 -12.82 -26.46
CA HIS A 526 -5.85 -12.06 -26.75
C HIS A 526 -4.87 -12.23 -25.59
N GLY A 527 -3.60 -11.96 -25.83
CA GLY A 527 -2.57 -11.99 -24.81
C GLY A 527 -1.66 -10.77 -24.93
N CYS A 528 -1.00 -10.44 -23.84
CA CYS A 528 -0.02 -9.37 -23.75
C CYS A 528 1.16 -9.83 -22.90
N ALA A 529 2.36 -9.37 -23.25
CA ALA A 529 3.57 -9.66 -22.50
C ALA A 529 4.49 -8.44 -22.41
N ILE A 530 5.18 -8.32 -21.29
CA ILE A 530 6.20 -7.29 -21.09
C ILE A 530 7.55 -7.89 -21.44
N THR A 531 8.26 -7.23 -22.35
CA THR A 531 9.60 -7.61 -22.80
C THR A 531 10.61 -7.61 -21.65
N ALA A 532 11.67 -8.42 -21.76
CA ALA A 532 12.62 -8.64 -20.67
C ALA A 532 13.39 -7.37 -20.24
N ASP A 533 13.58 -6.43 -21.16
CA ASP A 533 14.14 -5.10 -20.87
C ASP A 533 13.11 -4.12 -20.29
N ARG A 534 11.84 -4.54 -20.18
CA ARG A 534 10.68 -3.75 -19.75
C ARG A 534 10.41 -2.50 -20.60
N ALA A 535 11.01 -2.41 -21.78
CA ALA A 535 10.89 -1.24 -22.66
C ALA A 535 9.60 -1.27 -23.47
N ARG A 536 9.09 -2.47 -23.82
CA ARG A 536 7.92 -2.65 -24.67
C ARG A 536 6.87 -3.55 -24.04
N LEU A 537 5.61 -3.22 -24.35
CA LEU A 537 4.45 -4.08 -24.21
C LEU A 537 4.10 -4.64 -25.59
N GLU A 538 4.02 -5.96 -25.72
CA GLU A 538 3.64 -6.61 -26.98
C GLU A 538 2.36 -7.43 -26.75
N CYS A 539 1.36 -7.26 -27.61
CA CYS A 539 0.08 -7.98 -27.52
C CYS A 539 -0.28 -8.66 -28.85
N TRP A 540 -1.06 -9.74 -28.77
CA TRP A 540 -1.50 -10.58 -29.88
C TRP A 540 -2.93 -11.07 -29.67
N GLY A 541 -3.54 -11.65 -30.69
CA GLY A 541 -4.91 -12.16 -30.69
C GLY A 541 -5.95 -11.15 -31.20
N ALA A 542 -7.18 -11.26 -30.68
CA ALA A 542 -8.31 -10.43 -31.07
C ALA A 542 -8.05 -8.94 -30.80
N ASN A 543 -8.39 -8.10 -31.77
CA ASN A 543 -8.31 -6.64 -31.69
C ASN A 543 -9.61 -5.96 -32.14
N ASP A 544 -10.73 -6.70 -32.21
CA ASP A 544 -12.03 -6.21 -32.67
C ASP A 544 -12.64 -5.12 -31.76
N GLN A 545 -12.21 -5.07 -30.51
CA GLN A 545 -12.53 -4.06 -29.50
C GLN A 545 -11.32 -3.17 -29.18
N ARG A 546 -10.33 -3.11 -30.08
CA ARG A 546 -9.10 -2.35 -29.94
C ARG A 546 -8.22 -2.80 -28.77
N GLN A 547 -8.20 -4.10 -28.45
CA GLN A 547 -7.38 -4.67 -27.37
C GLN A 547 -5.86 -4.55 -27.62
N ILE A 548 -5.42 -4.13 -28.79
CA ILE A 548 -4.01 -4.10 -29.22
C ILE A 548 -3.69 -2.78 -29.94
N SER A 549 -4.55 -2.33 -30.86
CA SER A 549 -4.40 -1.05 -31.56
C SER A 549 -5.74 -0.46 -32.01
N GLU A 550 -5.74 0.81 -32.38
CA GLU A 550 -6.93 1.54 -32.85
C GLU A 550 -7.55 0.96 -34.13
N ASP A 551 -6.72 0.40 -35.03
CA ASP A 551 -7.13 -0.07 -36.37
C ASP A 551 -8.00 -1.34 -36.37
N GLY A 552 -8.25 -1.95 -35.21
CA GLY A 552 -9.08 -3.14 -35.10
C GLY A 552 -8.41 -4.44 -35.62
N GLY A 553 -9.22 -5.47 -35.89
CA GLY A 553 -8.78 -6.72 -36.54
C GLY A 553 -8.26 -7.79 -35.59
N LYS A 554 -7.14 -8.43 -35.94
CA LYS A 554 -6.41 -9.37 -35.09
C LYS A 554 -4.91 -9.29 -35.35
N ALA A 555 -4.10 -9.71 -34.39
CA ALA A 555 -2.66 -9.86 -34.54
C ALA A 555 -2.28 -11.33 -34.32
N GLU A 556 -1.74 -12.00 -35.34
CA GLU A 556 -1.40 -13.43 -35.26
C GLU A 556 -0.03 -13.68 -34.62
N ALA A 557 0.76 -12.63 -34.42
CA ALA A 557 2.06 -12.65 -33.74
C ALA A 557 2.15 -11.46 -32.77
N PRO A 558 3.07 -11.49 -31.78
CA PRO A 558 3.26 -10.36 -30.86
C PRO A 558 3.51 -9.06 -31.62
N ARG A 559 2.76 -8.03 -31.25
CA ARG A 559 2.86 -6.69 -31.83
C ARG A 559 3.01 -5.66 -30.72
N GLU A 560 4.00 -4.80 -30.85
CA GLU A 560 4.21 -3.68 -29.92
C GLU A 560 2.97 -2.78 -29.84
N VAL A 561 2.59 -2.43 -28.62
CA VAL A 561 1.51 -1.48 -28.32
C VAL A 561 2.11 -0.12 -28.00
N GLY A 562 1.90 0.84 -28.89
CA GLY A 562 2.40 2.21 -28.73
C GLY A 562 1.60 3.01 -27.70
N LEU A 563 1.94 2.88 -26.42
CA LEU A 563 1.29 3.62 -25.32
C LEU A 563 1.91 5.00 -25.04
N GLY A 564 3.01 5.35 -25.71
CA GLY A 564 3.72 6.63 -25.49
C GLY A 564 4.51 6.70 -24.18
N VAL A 565 4.61 5.58 -23.45
CA VAL A 565 5.39 5.42 -22.22
C VAL A 565 6.25 4.15 -22.30
N THR A 566 7.23 4.02 -21.41
CA THR A 566 8.12 2.85 -21.30
C THR A 566 8.31 2.47 -19.83
N GLY A 567 9.02 1.37 -19.56
CA GLY A 567 9.27 0.92 -18.19
C GLY A 567 8.03 0.25 -17.62
N PHE A 568 7.63 -0.89 -18.18
CA PHE A 568 6.43 -1.60 -17.75
C PHE A 568 6.72 -2.52 -16.56
N LYS A 569 5.82 -2.51 -15.57
CA LYS A 569 5.92 -3.27 -14.33
C LYS A 569 5.03 -4.52 -14.33
N ALA A 570 3.74 -4.33 -14.56
CA ALA A 570 2.71 -5.35 -14.52
C ALA A 570 1.70 -5.14 -15.65
N VAL A 571 1.08 -6.22 -16.12
CA VAL A 571 0.03 -6.19 -17.14
C VAL A 571 -1.08 -7.14 -16.74
N SER A 572 -2.33 -6.77 -17.05
CA SER A 572 -3.47 -7.66 -16.97
C SER A 572 -4.39 -7.49 -18.17
N ALA A 573 -4.91 -8.61 -18.65
CA ALA A 573 -5.77 -8.71 -19.81
C ALA A 573 -7.13 -9.27 -19.39
N GLY A 574 -8.17 -8.46 -19.54
CA GLY A 574 -9.54 -8.86 -19.22
C GLY A 574 -10.23 -9.51 -20.42
N ARG A 575 -11.55 -9.38 -20.48
CA ARG A 575 -12.32 -9.94 -21.60
C ARG A 575 -12.04 -9.24 -22.93
N THR A 576 -12.00 -7.91 -22.91
CA THR A 576 -11.89 -7.06 -24.11
C THR A 576 -11.07 -5.78 -23.86
N HIS A 577 -10.32 -5.72 -22.76
CA HIS A 577 -9.50 -4.57 -22.40
C HIS A 577 -8.26 -5.04 -21.65
N ASN A 578 -7.28 -4.15 -21.53
CA ASN A 578 -6.04 -4.37 -20.81
C ASN A 578 -5.79 -3.21 -19.87
N CYS A 579 -5.06 -3.49 -18.81
CA CYS A 579 -4.48 -2.48 -17.95
C CYS A 579 -3.02 -2.83 -17.68
N VAL A 580 -2.19 -1.79 -17.56
CA VAL A 580 -0.73 -1.91 -17.39
C VAL A 580 -0.28 -0.90 -16.36
N VAL A 581 0.59 -1.35 -15.47
CA VAL A 581 1.28 -0.51 -14.49
C VAL A 581 2.71 -0.29 -14.94
N THR A 582 3.19 0.94 -14.89
CA THR A 582 4.59 1.30 -15.18
C THR A 582 5.47 1.16 -13.93
N GLN A 583 6.79 1.23 -14.11
CA GLN A 583 7.76 1.14 -13.01
C GLN A 583 7.70 2.33 -12.06
N ASP A 584 7.22 3.48 -12.53
CA ASP A 584 6.98 4.69 -11.74
C ASP A 584 5.54 4.76 -11.17
N GLY A 585 4.77 3.67 -11.27
CA GLY A 585 3.49 3.52 -10.60
C GLY A 585 2.30 4.19 -11.28
N GLU A 586 2.41 4.52 -12.57
CA GLU A 586 1.27 4.97 -13.39
C GLU A 586 0.45 3.77 -13.88
N LEU A 587 -0.85 3.96 -14.07
CA LEU A 587 -1.77 2.95 -14.57
C LEU A 587 -2.38 3.40 -15.90
N LEU A 588 -2.25 2.59 -16.94
CA LEU A 588 -2.82 2.83 -18.26
C LEU A 588 -3.74 1.68 -18.65
N CYS A 589 -4.92 1.99 -19.19
CA CYS A 589 -5.85 0.97 -19.67
C CYS A 589 -6.33 1.29 -21.09
N PHE A 590 -6.52 0.25 -21.90
CA PHE A 590 -6.90 0.38 -23.32
C PHE A 590 -7.75 -0.80 -23.79
N GLY A 591 -8.43 -0.62 -24.92
CA GLY A 591 -9.42 -1.56 -25.45
C GLY A 591 -10.86 -1.08 -25.26
N ARG A 592 -11.79 -2.00 -25.01
CA ARG A 592 -13.20 -1.65 -24.77
C ARG A 592 -13.34 -0.85 -23.48
N GLY A 593 -13.97 0.33 -23.53
CA GLY A 593 -14.10 1.25 -22.39
C GLY A 593 -15.48 1.90 -22.21
N ASP A 594 -16.50 1.39 -22.89
CA ASP A 594 -17.88 1.90 -22.86
C ASP A 594 -18.59 1.65 -21.52
N GLU A 595 -18.07 0.75 -20.69
CA GLU A 595 -18.59 0.44 -19.35
C GLU A 595 -17.73 1.03 -18.23
N GLY A 596 -16.78 1.90 -18.58
CA GLY A 596 -15.86 2.54 -17.63
C GLY A 596 -14.70 1.65 -17.16
N GLN A 597 -14.55 0.43 -17.66
CA GLN A 597 -13.52 -0.53 -17.23
C GLN A 597 -12.07 -0.10 -17.51
N THR A 598 -11.87 0.86 -18.42
CA THR A 598 -10.57 1.47 -18.71
C THR A 598 -10.32 2.77 -17.96
N GLY A 599 -11.22 3.19 -17.06
CA GLY A 599 -11.09 4.45 -16.32
C GLY A 599 -11.86 5.62 -16.95
N PRO A 600 -11.94 6.81 -16.31
CA PRO A 600 -12.41 8.06 -16.93
C PRO A 600 -11.61 8.44 -18.18
N GLY A 601 -12.25 9.22 -19.05
CA GLY A 601 -11.65 9.80 -20.27
C GLY A 601 -12.32 9.37 -21.57
N GLU A 602 -11.91 9.99 -22.67
CA GLU A 602 -12.34 9.66 -24.04
C GLU A 602 -11.16 9.08 -24.85
N GLY A 603 -11.48 8.32 -25.91
CA GLY A 603 -10.47 7.71 -26.77
C GLY A 603 -10.14 6.25 -26.44
N TRP A 604 -9.19 5.70 -27.19
CA TRP A 604 -8.77 4.30 -27.10
C TRP A 604 -7.86 4.01 -25.91
N LEU A 605 -6.91 4.92 -25.63
CA LEU A 605 -6.02 4.88 -24.48
C LEU A 605 -6.57 5.78 -23.39
N ARG A 606 -6.74 5.23 -22.18
CA ARG A 606 -7.10 6.00 -20.99
C ARG A 606 -5.96 5.89 -19.98
N THR A 607 -5.53 7.03 -19.46
CA THR A 607 -4.45 7.11 -18.49
C THR A 607 -5.06 7.47 -17.15
N LEU A 608 -4.99 6.53 -16.20
CA LEU A 608 -5.23 6.80 -14.79
C LEU A 608 -3.88 7.19 -14.22
N ARG A 609 -3.60 8.50 -14.29
CA ARG A 609 -2.43 9.06 -13.60
C ARG A 609 -2.56 8.77 -12.10
N ARG A 610 -1.42 8.79 -11.40
CA ARG A 610 -1.30 8.54 -9.95
C ARG A 610 -2.55 9.06 -9.21
N PHE A 611 -3.19 8.17 -8.47
CA PHE A 611 -4.46 8.43 -7.79
C PHE A 611 -4.25 8.95 -6.39
#